data_AF-A0A972KXZ3-F1
#
_entry.id   AF-A0A972KXZ3-F1
#
_cell.length_a   1.000
_cell.length_b   1.000
_cell.length_c   1.000
_cell.angle_alpha   90.00
_cell.angle_beta   90.00
_cell.angle_gamma   90.00
#
_symmetry.space_group_name_H-M   'P 1'
#
loop_
_entity.id
_entity.type
_entity.pdbx_description
1 polymer ?
#
loop_
_entity_poly.entity_id
_entity_poly.type
_entity_poly.pdbx_seq_one_letter_code
_entity_poly.pdbx_strand_id
1 'polypeptide(L)'
;MTNQTETAPDATVNENDLERIAELASLVAAAQDAMTDDMVNRLAAAFSEGIMLLDRLTRNEGLMSLLLMLDRPEIQHLLIGLSDGLTQMSREYATTPPAKGGLIGIMRLASEPGTQEGLKSLSLLGKYMSESIRELHRRGG
;
A
#
# COMPACT_ATOMS: atom_id res chain seq x y z
N MET A 1 70.48 18.67 52.55
CA MET A 1 69.99 17.64 51.60
C MET A 1 68.54 17.37 52.00
N THR A 2 67.55 18.14 51.55
CA THR A 2 66.87 18.11 50.23
C THR A 2 66.42 16.72 49.82
N ASN A 3 65.12 16.45 49.92
CA ASN A 3 64.27 15.90 48.85
C ASN A 3 62.81 16.02 49.30
N GLN A 4 62.05 16.95 48.71
CA GLN A 4 61.25 16.77 47.47
C GLN A 4 60.01 15.90 47.76
N THR A 5 58.86 16.52 48.04
CA THR A 5 57.76 16.70 47.07
C THR A 5 57.29 15.40 46.44
N GLU A 6 56.27 14.81 47.05
CA GLU A 6 55.29 14.00 46.34
C GLU A 6 53.91 14.52 46.75
N THR A 7 53.54 15.67 46.19
CA THR A 7 52.14 16.05 46.07
C THR A 7 51.56 15.08 45.06
N ALA A 8 50.96 13.99 45.55
CA ALA A 8 50.04 13.21 44.74
C ALA A 8 49.04 14.19 44.13
N PRO A 9 48.75 14.14 42.82
CA PRO A 9 47.64 14.90 42.31
C PRO A 9 46.41 14.28 42.98
N ASP A 10 45.87 14.97 43.98
CA ASP A 10 44.49 14.76 44.37
C ASP A 10 43.70 14.99 43.08
N ALA A 11 43.35 13.89 42.42
CA ALA A 11 42.21 13.84 41.57
C ALA A 11 41.01 14.04 42.50
N THR A 12 40.83 15.27 43.00
CA THR A 12 39.57 15.74 43.54
C THR A 12 38.63 15.72 42.36
N VAL A 13 38.05 14.55 42.12
CA VAL A 13 36.86 14.42 41.31
C VAL A 13 35.89 15.38 41.98
N ASN A 14 35.67 16.53 41.34
CA ASN A 14 34.87 17.60 41.89
C ASN A 14 33.51 17.00 42.21
N GLU A 15 33.06 17.04 43.47
CA GLU A 15 31.77 16.47 43.86
C GLU A 15 30.63 16.99 42.97
N ASN A 16 30.77 18.22 42.46
CA ASN A 16 29.88 18.83 41.49
C ASN A 16 29.82 18.11 40.13
N ASP A 17 30.94 17.58 39.62
CA ASP A 17 30.98 16.84 38.35
C ASP A 17 30.37 15.44 38.52
N LEU A 18 30.57 14.82 39.69
CA LEU A 18 29.94 13.54 40.01
C LEU A 18 28.42 13.67 40.14
N GLU A 19 27.96 14.76 40.76
CA GLU A 19 26.54 15.09 40.91
C GLU A 19 25.88 15.38 39.55
N ARG A 20 26.54 16.13 38.67
CA ARG A 20 26.05 16.38 37.29
C ARG A 20 25.98 15.11 36.45
N ILE A 21 26.96 14.21 36.57
CA ILE A 21 26.94 12.92 35.86
C ILE A 21 25.82 12.02 36.40
N ALA A 22 25.57 12.04 37.72
CA ALA A 22 24.47 11.32 38.34
C ALA A 22 23.10 11.85 37.89
N GLU A 23 22.93 13.17 37.83
CA GLU A 23 21.71 13.80 37.30
C GLU A 23 21.48 13.46 35.82
N LEU A 24 22.54 13.50 35.01
CA LEU A 24 22.46 13.19 33.58
C LEU A 24 22.21 11.70 33.34
N ALA A 25 22.80 10.81 34.15
CA ALA A 25 22.49 9.38 34.14
C ALA A 25 21.04 9.11 34.56
N SER A 26 20.52 9.81 35.57
CA SER A 26 19.13 9.68 35.99
C SER A 26 18.16 10.22 34.93
N LEU A 27 18.51 11.29 34.24
CA LEU A 27 17.72 11.85 33.15
C LEU A 27 17.73 10.93 31.93
N VAL A 28 18.88 10.35 31.56
CA VAL A 28 19.00 9.38 30.47
C VAL A 28 18.27 8.09 30.82
N ALA A 29 18.35 7.63 32.08
CA ALA A 29 17.60 6.47 32.55
C ALA A 29 16.09 6.72 32.49
N ALA A 30 15.60 7.87 32.98
CA ALA A 30 14.19 8.24 32.89
C ALA A 30 13.72 8.43 31.44
N ALA A 31 14.56 8.99 30.57
CA ALA A 31 14.26 9.12 29.15
C ALA A 31 14.24 7.76 28.44
N GLN A 32 15.14 6.84 28.78
CA GLN A 32 15.11 5.46 28.28
C GLN A 32 13.87 4.73 28.77
N ASP A 33 13.52 4.84 30.05
CA ASP A 33 12.35 4.19 30.64
C ASP A 33 11.05 4.69 30.00
N ALA A 34 10.92 6.02 29.84
CA ALA A 34 9.78 6.65 29.16
C ALA A 34 9.70 6.33 27.66
N MET A 35 10.83 6.22 26.96
CA MET A 35 10.87 5.82 25.55
C MET A 35 10.74 4.31 25.34
N THR A 36 10.91 3.50 26.38
CA THR A 36 10.83 2.05 26.23
C THR A 36 9.43 1.58 26.57
N ASP A 37 8.88 1.91 27.74
CA ASP A 37 7.62 1.29 28.14
C ASP A 37 6.39 1.88 27.44
N ASP A 38 6.27 3.21 27.34
CA ASP A 38 5.13 3.82 26.65
C ASP A 38 5.17 3.57 25.13
N MET A 39 6.35 3.69 24.51
CA MET A 39 6.49 3.44 23.07
C MET A 39 6.37 1.96 22.73
N VAL A 40 6.93 1.04 23.53
CA VAL A 40 6.74 -0.40 23.32
C VAL A 40 5.29 -0.77 23.55
N ASN A 41 4.60 -0.19 24.54
CA ASN A 41 3.18 -0.44 24.75
C ASN A 41 2.33 0.07 23.58
N ARG A 42 2.61 1.27 23.06
CA ARG A 42 1.92 1.82 21.88
C ARG A 42 2.25 1.05 20.59
N LEU A 43 3.49 0.60 20.44
CA LEU A 43 3.92 -0.23 19.32
C LEU A 43 3.26 -1.61 19.39
N ALA A 44 3.25 -2.24 20.55
CA ALA A 44 2.59 -3.51 20.80
C ALA A 44 1.07 -3.40 20.57
N ALA A 45 0.45 -2.29 20.98
CA ALA A 45 -0.94 -1.99 20.68
C ALA A 45 -1.18 -1.85 19.17
N ALA A 46 -0.35 -1.07 18.46
CA ALA A 46 -0.45 -0.91 17.01
C ALA A 46 -0.24 -2.22 16.26
N PHE A 47 0.71 -3.07 16.68
CA PHE A 47 0.90 -4.40 16.11
C PHE A 47 -0.26 -5.34 16.42
N SER A 48 -0.80 -5.30 17.63
CA SER A 48 -1.98 -6.10 18.00
C SER A 48 -3.19 -5.71 17.17
N GLU A 49 -3.43 -4.41 16.98
CA GLU A 49 -4.45 -3.90 16.08
C GLU A 49 -4.18 -4.29 14.62
N GLY A 50 -2.93 -4.20 14.15
CA GLY A 50 -2.52 -4.61 12.81
C GLY A 50 -2.76 -6.10 12.55
N ILE A 51 -2.41 -6.97 13.51
CA ILE A 51 -2.64 -8.40 13.46
C ILE A 51 -4.14 -8.71 13.48
N MET A 52 -4.92 -8.00 14.30
CA MET A 52 -6.38 -8.14 14.29
C MET A 52 -7.00 -7.72 12.96
N LEU A 53 -6.53 -6.64 12.33
CA LEU A 53 -6.99 -6.23 11.01
C LEU A 53 -6.61 -7.27 9.95
N LEU A 54 -5.41 -7.86 10.05
CA LEU A 54 -4.97 -8.93 9.17
C LEU A 54 -5.79 -10.21 9.37
N ASP A 55 -6.13 -10.60 10.60
CA ASP A 55 -7.02 -11.74 10.88
C ASP A 55 -8.42 -11.48 10.32
N ARG A 56 -8.97 -10.28 10.49
CA ARG A 56 -10.26 -9.89 9.91
C ARG A 56 -10.24 -9.89 8.38
N LEU A 57 -9.15 -9.42 7.77
CA LEU A 57 -8.95 -9.45 6.33
C LEU A 57 -8.85 -10.90 5.82
N THR A 58 -8.12 -11.76 6.54
CA THR A 58 -7.94 -13.18 6.23
C THR A 58 -9.24 -13.97 6.38
N ARG A 59 -10.05 -13.64 7.39
CA ARG A 59 -11.40 -14.20 7.59
C ARG A 59 -12.45 -13.64 6.64
N ASN A 60 -12.16 -12.55 5.94
CA ASN A 60 -13.04 -12.05 4.90
C ASN A 60 -12.89 -12.91 3.65
N GLU A 61 -13.76 -13.91 3.51
CA GLU A 61 -13.73 -14.85 2.40
C GLU A 61 -13.78 -14.14 1.04
N GLY A 62 -14.48 -13.00 0.94
CA GLY A 62 -14.56 -12.21 -0.28
C GLY A 62 -13.22 -11.62 -0.70
N LEU A 63 -12.52 -10.94 0.21
CA LEU A 63 -11.22 -10.33 -0.07
C LEU A 63 -10.13 -11.38 -0.31
N MET A 64 -10.13 -12.46 0.47
CA MET A 64 -9.21 -13.58 0.25
C MET A 64 -9.46 -14.26 -1.11
N SER A 65 -10.73 -14.48 -1.47
CA SER A 65 -11.12 -15.05 -2.76
C SER A 65 -10.71 -14.14 -3.93
N LEU A 66 -10.86 -12.81 -3.78
CA LEU A 66 -10.37 -11.86 -4.79
C LEU A 66 -8.85 -11.90 -4.95
N LEU A 67 -8.11 -12.01 -3.85
CA LEU A 67 -6.65 -12.12 -3.89
C LEU A 67 -6.20 -13.41 -4.57
N LEU A 68 -6.84 -14.54 -4.25
CA LEU A 68 -6.59 -15.83 -4.93
C LEU A 68 -7.00 -15.79 -6.40
N MET A 69 -8.05 -15.06 -6.74
CA MET A 69 -8.47 -14.87 -8.13
C MET A 69 -7.48 -14.00 -8.90
N LEU A 70 -6.91 -12.98 -8.25
CA LEU A 70 -5.87 -12.11 -8.81
C LEU A 70 -4.53 -12.86 -9.02
N ASP A 71 -4.27 -13.91 -8.25
CA ASP A 71 -3.11 -14.79 -8.45
C ASP A 71 -3.24 -15.69 -9.68
N ARG A 72 -4.45 -15.81 -10.27
CA ARG A 72 -4.64 -16.62 -11.47
C ARG A 72 -3.97 -15.96 -12.67
N PRO A 73 -3.20 -16.72 -13.48
CA PRO A 73 -2.49 -16.16 -14.61
C PRO A 73 -3.46 -15.52 -15.61
N GLU A 74 -4.65 -16.06 -15.82
CA GLU A 74 -5.64 -15.50 -16.75
C GLU A 74 -6.07 -14.08 -16.34
N ILE A 75 -6.29 -13.85 -15.04
CA ILE A 75 -6.71 -12.56 -14.51
C ILE A 75 -5.56 -11.55 -14.58
N GLN A 76 -4.33 -11.98 -14.29
CA GLN A 76 -3.15 -11.13 -14.45
C GLN A 76 -2.96 -10.70 -15.90
N HIS A 77 -3.05 -11.63 -16.86
CA HIS A 77 -2.96 -11.30 -18.28
C HIS A 77 -4.07 -10.36 -18.74
N LEU A 78 -5.30 -10.53 -18.25
CA LEU A 78 -6.41 -9.61 -18.55
C LEU A 78 -6.15 -8.21 -17.99
N LEU A 79 -5.65 -8.08 -16.76
CA LEU A 79 -5.37 -6.79 -16.15
C LEU A 79 -4.20 -6.07 -16.84
N ILE A 80 -3.14 -6.80 -17.16
CA ILE A 80 -2.00 -6.28 -17.92
C ILE A 80 -2.48 -5.82 -19.30
N GLY A 81 -3.20 -6.68 -20.03
CA GLY A 81 -3.73 -6.35 -21.36
C GLY A 81 -4.68 -5.14 -21.35
N LEU A 82 -5.53 -5.02 -20.32
CA LEU A 82 -6.41 -3.86 -20.14
C LEU A 82 -5.61 -2.58 -19.87
N SER A 83 -4.59 -2.65 -19.01
CA SER A 83 -3.71 -1.52 -18.71
C SER A 83 -2.93 -1.06 -19.94
N ASP A 84 -2.36 -2.01 -20.68
CA ASP A 84 -1.63 -1.74 -21.91
C ASP A 84 -2.56 -1.17 -23.00
N GLY A 85 -3.76 -1.72 -23.15
CA GLY A 85 -4.79 -1.22 -24.06
C GLY A 85 -5.20 0.22 -23.71
N LEU A 86 -5.44 0.51 -22.44
CA LEU A 86 -5.79 1.86 -21.97
C LEU A 86 -4.66 2.86 -22.19
N THR A 87 -3.41 2.43 -21.95
CA THR A 87 -2.21 3.25 -22.17
C THR A 87 -2.03 3.57 -23.66
N GLN A 88 -2.20 2.57 -24.52
CA GLN A 88 -2.12 2.73 -25.97
C GLN A 88 -3.25 3.63 -26.49
N MET A 89 -4.49 3.41 -26.04
CA MET A 89 -5.63 4.24 -26.37
C MET A 89 -5.38 5.70 -25.98
N SER A 90 -4.91 5.94 -24.75
CA SER A 90 -4.57 7.29 -24.26
C SER A 90 -3.51 7.97 -25.13
N ARG A 91 -2.44 7.24 -25.48
CA ARG A 91 -1.39 7.74 -26.37
C ARG A 91 -1.93 8.07 -27.76
N GLU A 92 -2.74 7.19 -28.34
CA GLU A 92 -3.31 7.38 -29.67
C GLU A 92 -4.28 8.58 -29.72
N TYR A 93 -5.12 8.76 -28.68
CA TYR A 93 -5.95 9.95 -28.54
C TYR A 93 -5.13 11.24 -28.42
N ALA A 94 -4.00 11.20 -27.71
CA ALA A 94 -3.14 12.36 -27.55
C ALA A 94 -2.41 12.76 -28.85
N THR A 95 -2.17 11.81 -29.76
CA THR A 95 -1.39 12.04 -30.99
C THR A 95 -2.25 12.16 -32.26
N THR A 96 -3.51 11.74 -32.23
CA THR A 96 -4.38 11.70 -33.41
C THR A 96 -5.22 12.97 -33.53
N PRO A 97 -5.30 13.62 -34.70
CA PRO A 97 -6.19 14.77 -34.89
C PRO A 97 -7.65 14.39 -34.65
N PRO A 98 -8.49 15.31 -34.16
CA PRO A 98 -9.88 15.03 -33.82
C PRO A 98 -10.63 14.45 -35.02
N ALA A 99 -11.53 13.50 -34.73
CA ALA A 99 -12.31 12.83 -35.76
C ALA A 99 -13.06 13.86 -36.63
N LYS A 100 -12.97 13.71 -37.96
CA LYS A 100 -13.56 14.65 -38.93
C LYS A 100 -15.09 14.74 -38.88
N GLY A 101 -15.76 13.87 -38.10
CA GLY A 101 -17.21 13.88 -37.87
C GLY A 101 -18.04 13.54 -39.12
N GLY A 102 -19.37 13.59 -38.97
CA GLY A 102 -20.35 13.40 -40.04
C GLY A 102 -20.92 11.97 -40.17
N LEU A 103 -22.06 11.86 -40.86
CA LEU A 103 -22.76 10.58 -41.07
C LEU A 103 -21.88 9.53 -41.77
N ILE A 104 -21.06 9.97 -42.73
CA ILE A 104 -20.09 9.11 -43.43
C ILE A 104 -19.00 8.61 -42.47
N GLY A 105 -18.54 9.46 -41.53
CA GLY A 105 -17.53 9.08 -40.54
C GLY A 105 -18.04 8.01 -39.57
N ILE A 106 -19.29 8.14 -39.11
CA ILE A 106 -19.94 7.14 -38.26
C ILE A 106 -20.13 5.82 -39.02
N MET A 107 -20.62 5.88 -40.28
CA MET A 107 -20.79 4.69 -41.10
C MET A 107 -19.47 3.95 -41.32
N ARG A 108 -18.39 4.70 -41.55
CA ARG A 108 -17.04 4.15 -41.72
C ARG A 108 -16.56 3.48 -40.44
N LEU A 109 -16.62 4.17 -39.31
CA LEU A 109 -16.23 3.65 -38.00
C LEU A 109 -17.01 2.38 -37.63
N ALA A 110 -18.33 2.37 -37.86
CA ALA A 110 -19.18 1.19 -37.61
C ALA A 110 -18.87 0.02 -38.56
N SER A 111 -18.31 0.30 -39.74
CA SER A 111 -17.90 -0.72 -40.71
C SER A 111 -16.50 -1.28 -40.43
N GLU A 112 -15.75 -0.68 -39.50
CA GLU A 112 -14.43 -1.19 -39.11
C GLU A 112 -14.59 -2.50 -38.33
N PRO A 113 -13.89 -3.59 -38.74
CA PRO A 113 -13.97 -4.87 -38.04
C PRO A 113 -13.63 -4.77 -36.55
N GLY A 114 -12.63 -3.95 -36.20
CA GLY A 114 -12.24 -3.73 -34.80
C GLY A 114 -13.34 -3.11 -33.95
N THR A 115 -14.12 -2.17 -34.50
CA THR A 115 -15.29 -1.58 -33.82
C THR A 115 -16.38 -2.62 -33.58
N GLN A 116 -16.64 -3.48 -34.57
CA GLN A 116 -17.63 -4.54 -34.46
C GLN A 116 -17.22 -5.60 -33.43
N GLU A 117 -15.96 -6.02 -33.43
CA GLU A 117 -15.40 -6.95 -32.46
C GLU A 117 -15.39 -6.38 -31.03
N GLY A 118 -15.06 -5.09 -30.88
CA GLY A 118 -15.13 -4.40 -29.60
C GLY A 118 -16.56 -4.35 -29.05
N LEU A 119 -17.53 -3.97 -29.88
CA LEU A 119 -18.94 -3.97 -29.50
C LEU A 119 -19.45 -5.37 -29.12
N LYS A 120 -19.07 -6.40 -29.89
CA LYS A 120 -19.39 -7.80 -29.58
C LYS A 120 -18.77 -8.24 -28.24
N SER A 121 -17.53 -7.87 -27.98
CA SER A 121 -16.81 -8.20 -26.74
C SER A 121 -17.48 -7.57 -25.53
N LEU A 122 -17.82 -6.28 -25.61
CA LEU A 122 -18.56 -5.57 -24.56
C LEU A 122 -19.96 -6.16 -24.35
N SER A 123 -20.64 -6.55 -25.41
CA SER A 123 -21.96 -7.19 -25.33
C SER A 123 -21.90 -8.55 -24.61
N LEU A 124 -20.91 -9.38 -24.94
CA LEU A 124 -20.72 -10.69 -24.29
C LEU A 124 -20.35 -10.53 -22.81
N LEU A 125 -19.44 -9.61 -22.49
CA LEU A 125 -19.07 -9.29 -21.11
C LEU A 125 -20.29 -8.87 -20.30
N GLY A 126 -21.08 -7.93 -20.83
CA GLY A 126 -22.30 -7.45 -20.17
C GLY A 126 -23.35 -8.55 -19.98
N LYS A 127 -23.52 -9.45 -20.95
CA LYS A 127 -24.44 -10.59 -20.86
C LYS A 127 -24.09 -11.49 -19.67
N TYR A 128 -22.85 -11.97 -19.59
CA TYR A 128 -22.43 -12.88 -18.53
C TYR A 128 -22.45 -12.21 -17.15
N MET A 129 -22.08 -10.93 -17.08
CA MET A 129 -22.14 -10.16 -15.83
C MET A 129 -23.59 -9.99 -15.34
N SER A 130 -24.52 -9.66 -16.25
CA SER A 130 -25.94 -9.54 -15.91
C SER A 130 -26.54 -10.87 -15.45
N GLU A 131 -26.18 -11.96 -16.11
CA GLU A 131 -26.60 -13.32 -15.74
C GLU A 131 -26.10 -13.71 -14.36
N SER A 132 -24.82 -13.45 -14.05
CA SER A 132 -24.23 -13.68 -12.73
C SER A 132 -24.92 -12.87 -11.63
N ILE A 133 -25.23 -11.58 -11.88
CA ILE A 133 -25.91 -10.72 -10.91
C ILE A 133 -27.35 -11.19 -10.68
N ARG A 134 -28.06 -11.61 -11.73
CA ARG A 134 -29.42 -12.17 -11.62
C ARG A 134 -29.42 -13.47 -10.83
N GLU A 135 -28.43 -14.33 -11.04
CA GLU A 135 -28.29 -15.58 -10.29
C GLU A 135 -28.01 -15.32 -8.81
N LEU A 136 -27.21 -14.30 -8.48
CA LEU A 136 -26.98 -13.87 -7.10
C LEU A 136 -28.29 -13.41 -6.43
N HIS A 137 -29.12 -12.61 -7.13
CA HIS A 137 -30.43 -12.21 -6.61
C HIS A 137 -31.40 -13.39 -6.46
N ARG A 138 -31.30 -14.40 -7.34
CA ARG A 138 -32.13 -15.60 -7.29
C ARG A 138 -31.74 -16.56 -6.17
N ARG A 139 -30.46 -16.58 -5.77
CA ARG A 139 -29.94 -17.38 -4.64
C ARG A 139 -29.92 -16.65 -3.30
N GLY A 140 -30.00 -15.32 -3.34
CA GLY A 140 -29.98 -14.42 -2.19
C GLY A 140 -31.33 -13.77 -1.86
N GLY A 141 -32.43 -14.42 -2.26
CA GLY A 141 -33.78 -14.21 -1.75
C GLY A 141 -34.26 -15.46 -1.03
#